data_AF-A0A6N4SQI5-F1
#
_entry.id   AF-A0A6N4SQI5-F1
#
_cell.length_a   1.000
_cell.length_b   1.000
_cell.length_c   1.000
_cell.angle_alpha   90.00
_cell.angle_beta   90.00
_cell.angle_gamma   90.00
#
_symmetry.space_group_name_H-M   'P 1'
#
loop_
_entity.id
_entity.type
_entity.pdbx_description
1 polymer ?
#
loop_
_entity_poly.entity_id
_entity_poly.type
_entity_poly.pdbx_seq_one_letter_code
_entity_poly.pdbx_strand_id
1 'polypeptide(L)'
;MKFLASILILLAVTARQCASFEAQVLDDNSQIAVVEDPDIGTPACQFQKGTLDEFNGEIYSWWVSNDQTKLSKIGDTLKVVGNAIGSKWDCFGTETALLNMSECSVIKIRCRAEGEKPPTVIIHMKDINQMDANADSPKQRIHLGKEYKDYYFDFTGKWRQSWPDNQKVDEKMIHDFLIFINGGMADWTGTLYIDYIKIVSPDELPKVVASEGGVVDDFQDELYSWWVANEKLNLEKKGDVMSIECTGVGPGYETFGRAINQMDFTKAQIVRVKARAEGGTPNLRMDYKDKNGHTTNEFPLIMKIEESGEFKNYYYNYSGKYSQTYPDVQTVDPTGMKDVIFFVNPGGEPFTGKIFIDEIEVISDKKYQELTSGQ
;
A
#
# COMPACT_ATOMS: atom_id res chain seq x y z
N MET A 1 -30.00 -32.12 -67.36
CA MET A 1 -30.17 -30.72 -67.79
C MET A 1 -31.34 -30.13 -67.00
N LYS A 2 -31.05 -29.10 -66.16
CA LYS A 2 -31.90 -28.02 -65.59
C LYS A 2 -33.38 -28.34 -65.23
N PHE A 3 -33.78 -28.27 -63.94
CA PHE A 3 -34.38 -27.10 -63.19
C PHE A 3 -35.77 -26.69 -63.74
N LEU A 4 -36.86 -26.37 -63.04
CA LEU A 4 -37.24 -25.75 -61.73
C LEU A 4 -38.68 -26.27 -61.38
N ALA A 5 -39.02 -26.57 -60.12
CA ALA A 5 -39.60 -25.68 -59.09
C ALA A 5 -41.01 -25.10 -59.38
N SER A 6 -41.95 -25.29 -58.44
CA SER A 6 -42.73 -24.19 -57.83
C SER A 6 -43.58 -24.66 -56.65
N ILE A 7 -43.43 -23.91 -55.56
CA ILE A 7 -43.97 -24.10 -54.22
C ILE A 7 -45.24 -23.24 -54.05
N LEU A 8 -46.32 -23.93 -53.69
CA LEU A 8 -47.18 -23.72 -52.52
C LEU A 8 -47.51 -22.29 -52.06
N ILE A 9 -48.81 -22.04 -52.08
CA ILE A 9 -49.53 -20.93 -51.46
C ILE A 9 -50.16 -21.47 -50.16
N LEU A 10 -50.21 -20.63 -49.11
CA LEU A 10 -51.42 -20.23 -48.36
C LEU A 10 -51.27 -20.25 -46.82
N LEU A 11 -51.99 -19.30 -46.23
CA LEU A 11 -52.46 -19.11 -44.84
C LEU A 11 -51.55 -18.33 -43.88
N ALA A 12 -52.06 -17.53 -42.94
CA ALA A 12 -53.17 -16.59 -42.84
C ALA A 12 -53.10 -15.98 -41.43
N VAL A 13 -53.03 -14.66 -41.36
CA VAL A 13 -53.59 -13.74 -40.34
C VAL A 13 -53.66 -14.21 -38.88
N THR A 14 -52.85 -13.61 -38.00
CA THR A 14 -53.33 -13.01 -36.73
C THR A 14 -52.47 -11.81 -36.37
N ALA A 15 -52.95 -10.61 -36.72
CA ALA A 15 -52.49 -9.36 -36.16
C ALA A 15 -53.49 -8.93 -35.09
N ARG A 16 -53.07 -8.85 -33.83
CA ARG A 16 -53.65 -7.99 -32.78
C ARG A 16 -52.83 -8.11 -31.49
N GLN A 17 -52.61 -6.94 -30.87
CA GLN A 17 -51.92 -6.68 -29.61
C GLN A 17 -50.40 -6.46 -29.68
N CYS A 18 -49.97 -5.48 -30.48
CA CYS A 18 -48.91 -4.60 -29.99
C CYS A 18 -49.56 -3.66 -28.97
N ALA A 19 -49.18 -3.80 -27.70
CA ALA A 19 -49.38 -2.74 -26.73
C ALA A 19 -48.73 -1.47 -27.30
N SER A 20 -49.46 -0.36 -27.28
CA SER A 20 -48.88 0.95 -27.51
C SER A 20 -47.83 1.16 -26.43
N PHE A 21 -46.55 1.08 -26.81
CA PHE A 21 -45.53 1.80 -26.09
C PHE A 21 -45.91 3.28 -26.23
N GLU A 22 -46.54 3.83 -25.19
CA GLU A 22 -46.55 5.27 -25.01
C GLU A 22 -45.08 5.67 -24.97
N ALA A 23 -44.63 6.31 -26.05
CA ALA A 23 -43.36 7.01 -26.03
C ALA A 23 -43.47 8.00 -24.87
N GLN A 24 -42.74 7.75 -23.79
CA GLN A 24 -42.54 8.77 -22.76
C GLN A 24 -42.01 9.99 -23.50
N VAL A 25 -42.83 11.05 -23.51
CA VAL A 25 -42.39 12.36 -23.97
C VAL A 25 -41.35 12.79 -22.95
N LEU A 26 -40.08 12.72 -23.33
CA LEU A 26 -39.00 13.39 -22.61
C LEU A 26 -39.26 14.89 -22.78
N ASP A 27 -39.96 15.48 -21.81
CA ASP A 27 -40.08 16.92 -21.70
C ASP A 27 -38.92 17.47 -20.86
N ASP A 28 -38.56 18.75 -21.06
CA ASP A 28 -37.43 19.36 -20.38
C ASP A 28 -37.58 19.37 -18.83
N ASN A 29 -38.76 19.04 -18.30
CA ASN A 29 -39.04 18.93 -16.86
C ASN A 29 -38.63 17.57 -16.28
N SER A 30 -38.37 16.56 -17.12
CA SER A 30 -37.97 15.21 -16.71
C SER A 30 -36.48 14.92 -16.97
N GLN A 31 -35.75 15.88 -17.53
CA GLN A 31 -34.30 15.85 -17.61
C GLN A 31 -33.70 16.47 -16.35
N ILE A 32 -33.22 15.65 -15.43
CA ILE A 32 -32.22 16.12 -14.46
C ILE A 32 -30.97 16.38 -15.30
N ALA A 33 -30.79 17.63 -15.74
CA ALA A 33 -29.52 18.08 -16.26
C ALA A 33 -28.50 17.96 -15.12
N VAL A 34 -27.79 16.84 -15.07
CA VAL A 34 -26.53 16.78 -14.35
C VAL A 34 -25.63 17.70 -15.14
N VAL A 35 -25.44 18.92 -14.62
CA VAL A 35 -24.45 19.85 -15.15
C VAL A 35 -23.12 19.15 -14.96
N GLU A 36 -22.61 18.52 -16.00
CA GLU A 36 -21.22 18.06 -16.04
C GLU A 36 -20.38 19.34 -16.01
N ASP A 37 -19.79 19.61 -14.84
CA ASP A 37 -18.82 20.67 -14.69
C ASP A 37 -17.58 20.24 -15.50
N PRO A 38 -17.26 20.90 -16.63
CA PRO A 38 -16.15 20.48 -17.49
C PRO A 38 -14.79 20.58 -16.79
N ASP A 39 -14.75 21.22 -15.62
CA ASP A 39 -13.55 21.42 -14.80
C ASP A 39 -13.39 20.35 -13.70
N ILE A 40 -14.26 19.32 -13.65
CA ILE A 40 -14.21 18.26 -12.63
C ILE A 40 -14.46 16.88 -13.26
N GLY A 41 -13.56 15.93 -12.99
CA GLY A 41 -13.72 14.53 -13.40
C GLY A 41 -14.87 13.82 -12.67
N THR A 42 -15.26 12.65 -13.18
CA THR A 42 -16.24 11.80 -12.49
C THR A 42 -15.67 11.34 -11.14
N PRO A 43 -16.41 11.43 -10.02
CA PRO A 43 -15.94 10.91 -8.74
C PRO A 43 -15.47 9.46 -8.88
N ALA A 44 -14.23 9.18 -8.48
CA ALA A 44 -13.54 7.95 -8.87
C ALA A 44 -14.22 6.67 -8.35
N CYS A 45 -14.81 6.72 -7.16
CA CYS A 45 -15.61 5.63 -6.59
C CYS A 45 -16.99 5.46 -7.24
N GLN A 46 -17.47 6.44 -8.01
CA GLN A 46 -18.69 6.32 -8.81
C GLN A 46 -18.39 5.82 -10.22
N PHE A 47 -17.23 6.20 -10.78
CA PHE A 47 -16.75 5.69 -12.06
C PHE A 47 -16.69 4.16 -12.02
N GLN A 48 -17.55 3.50 -12.81
CA GLN A 48 -17.69 2.04 -12.84
C GLN A 48 -17.78 1.40 -11.44
N LYS A 49 -18.45 2.08 -10.49
CA LYS A 49 -18.55 1.66 -9.08
C LYS A 49 -17.18 1.48 -8.39
N GLY A 50 -16.21 2.31 -8.75
CA GLY A 50 -14.86 2.28 -8.22
C GLY A 50 -13.96 1.22 -8.85
N THR A 51 -14.41 0.50 -9.88
CA THR A 51 -13.53 -0.44 -10.61
C THR A 51 -12.78 0.33 -11.70
N LEU A 52 -11.45 0.35 -11.63
CA LEU A 52 -10.64 0.84 -12.74
C LEU A 52 -10.53 -0.24 -13.83
N ASP A 53 -10.20 -1.47 -13.42
CA ASP A 53 -10.17 -2.63 -14.31
C ASP A 53 -10.34 -3.93 -13.51
N GLU A 54 -11.07 -4.89 -14.09
CA GLU A 54 -11.23 -6.26 -13.60
C GLU A 54 -10.66 -7.27 -14.61
N PHE A 55 -10.04 -6.79 -15.68
CA PHE A 55 -9.38 -7.56 -16.74
C PHE A 55 -10.25 -8.66 -17.36
N ASN A 56 -11.58 -8.56 -17.27
CA ASN A 56 -12.53 -9.43 -17.96
C ASN A 56 -12.49 -9.19 -19.49
N GLY A 57 -12.19 -7.96 -19.91
CA GLY A 57 -12.13 -7.53 -21.31
C GLY A 57 -10.73 -7.63 -21.93
N GLU A 58 -10.58 -7.05 -23.13
CA GLU A 58 -9.27 -6.89 -23.78
C GLU A 58 -8.43 -5.82 -23.07
N ILE A 59 -7.11 -5.96 -23.07
CA ILE A 59 -6.18 -5.04 -22.40
C ILE A 59 -5.58 -3.99 -23.34
N TYR A 60 -6.30 -3.61 -24.42
CA TYR A 60 -5.74 -2.73 -25.46
C TYR A 60 -5.44 -1.31 -25.01
N SER A 61 -6.07 -0.84 -23.93
CA SER A 61 -5.78 0.47 -23.32
C SER A 61 -4.49 0.44 -22.48
N TRP A 62 -3.99 -0.75 -22.15
CA TRP A 62 -2.78 -0.91 -21.36
C TRP A 62 -1.54 -0.92 -22.24
N TRP A 63 -0.55 -0.13 -21.84
CA TRP A 63 0.70 0.04 -22.56
C TRP A 63 1.91 -0.19 -21.63
N VAL A 64 3.08 -0.44 -22.24
CA VAL A 64 4.36 -0.60 -21.53
C VAL A 64 5.35 0.46 -22.02
N SER A 65 6.22 0.95 -21.13
CA SER A 65 7.21 1.97 -21.47
C SER A 65 8.36 1.44 -22.35
N ASN A 66 8.60 0.12 -22.34
CA ASN A 66 9.69 -0.53 -23.08
C ASN A 66 9.46 -2.05 -23.21
N ASP A 67 10.42 -2.73 -23.83
CA ASP A 67 10.41 -4.16 -24.13
C ASP A 67 10.81 -5.07 -22.95
N GLN A 68 11.28 -4.50 -21.84
CA GLN A 68 11.63 -5.23 -20.62
C GLN A 68 10.38 -5.63 -19.82
N THR A 69 9.24 -5.00 -20.09
CA THR A 69 7.93 -5.35 -19.53
C THR A 69 7.02 -5.91 -20.61
N LYS A 70 6.32 -7.02 -20.33
CA LYS A 70 5.34 -7.60 -21.24
C LYS A 70 4.01 -7.83 -20.53
N LEU A 71 2.93 -7.39 -21.17
CA LEU A 71 1.56 -7.60 -20.70
C LEU A 71 0.91 -8.73 -21.51
N SER A 72 0.14 -9.56 -20.82
CA SER A 72 -0.69 -10.61 -21.41
C SER A 72 -1.83 -10.95 -20.45
N LYS A 73 -2.82 -11.71 -20.91
CA LYS A 73 -3.91 -12.22 -20.05
C LYS A 73 -3.75 -13.69 -19.72
N ILE A 74 -4.21 -14.09 -18.55
CA ILE A 74 -4.52 -15.48 -18.19
C ILE A 74 -5.92 -15.49 -17.57
N GLY A 75 -6.93 -15.91 -18.33
CA GLY A 75 -8.33 -15.76 -17.92
C GLY A 75 -8.66 -14.27 -17.71
N ASP A 76 -9.21 -13.96 -16.55
CA ASP A 76 -9.58 -12.59 -16.13
C ASP A 76 -8.47 -11.90 -15.31
N THR A 77 -7.23 -12.36 -15.45
CA THR A 77 -6.06 -11.78 -14.77
C THR A 77 -5.11 -11.14 -15.77
N LEU A 78 -4.63 -9.94 -15.47
CA LEU A 78 -3.48 -9.33 -16.14
C LEU A 78 -2.17 -9.98 -15.64
N LYS A 79 -1.40 -10.53 -16.56
CA LYS A 79 -0.05 -11.03 -16.33
C LYS A 79 0.97 -10.03 -16.83
N VAL A 80 1.82 -9.55 -15.93
CA VAL A 80 2.93 -8.64 -16.18
C VAL A 80 4.24 -9.38 -15.99
N VAL A 81 5.01 -9.56 -17.05
CA VAL A 81 6.34 -10.20 -17.00
C VAL A 81 7.40 -9.12 -17.07
N GLY A 82 8.24 -9.04 -16.04
CA GLY A 82 9.39 -8.14 -15.97
C GLY A 82 10.70 -8.89 -16.21
N ASN A 83 11.60 -8.29 -17.00
CA ASN A 83 12.95 -8.79 -17.25
C ASN A 83 13.99 -7.68 -17.00
N ALA A 84 14.57 -7.70 -15.80
CA ALA A 84 15.48 -6.67 -15.30
C ALA A 84 14.87 -5.25 -15.33
N ILE A 85 13.67 -5.10 -14.76
CA ILE A 85 12.94 -3.83 -14.65
C ILE A 85 13.14 -3.19 -13.27
N GLY A 86 13.19 -1.86 -13.21
CA GLY A 86 13.19 -1.11 -11.96
C GLY A 86 14.14 0.08 -11.94
N SER A 87 15.44 -0.16 -12.16
CA SER A 87 16.46 0.89 -12.02
C SER A 87 16.25 2.10 -12.94
N LYS A 88 15.54 1.89 -14.06
CA LYS A 88 15.23 2.91 -15.07
C LYS A 88 13.81 3.46 -14.99
N TRP A 89 13.08 3.16 -13.90
CA TRP A 89 11.68 3.57 -13.74
C TRP A 89 10.78 3.04 -14.87
N ASP A 90 10.97 1.77 -15.24
CA ASP A 90 10.13 1.09 -16.21
C ASP A 90 8.69 0.99 -15.68
N CYS A 91 7.71 1.32 -16.51
CA CYS A 91 6.32 1.35 -16.12
C CYS A 91 5.39 0.74 -17.17
N PHE A 92 4.19 0.47 -16.72
CA PHE A 92 3.05 0.17 -17.57
C PHE A 92 1.84 0.89 -17.00
N GLY A 93 0.83 1.14 -17.82
CA GLY A 93 -0.30 1.94 -17.38
C GLY A 93 -1.40 2.02 -18.40
N THR A 94 -2.38 2.85 -18.10
CA THR A 94 -3.51 3.16 -18.97
C THR A 94 -3.87 4.63 -18.79
N GLU A 95 -4.40 5.22 -19.84
CA GLU A 95 -5.20 6.43 -19.72
C GLU A 95 -6.57 6.05 -19.13
N THR A 96 -7.16 6.97 -18.38
CA THR A 96 -8.44 6.81 -17.69
C THR A 96 -9.42 7.86 -18.20
N ALA A 97 -10.72 7.66 -17.99
CA ALA A 97 -11.63 8.80 -18.05
C ALA A 97 -11.20 9.84 -17.00
N LEU A 98 -11.52 11.12 -17.16
CA LEU A 98 -11.17 12.12 -16.14
C LEU A 98 -11.81 11.75 -14.79
N LEU A 99 -10.97 11.45 -13.81
CA LEU A 99 -11.39 11.02 -12.47
C LEU A 99 -11.16 12.13 -11.45
N ASN A 100 -12.14 12.29 -10.56
CA ASN A 100 -12.01 13.09 -9.35
C ASN A 100 -11.75 12.18 -8.15
N MET A 101 -10.53 12.27 -7.63
CA MET A 101 -9.98 11.47 -6.53
C MET A 101 -10.14 12.13 -5.16
N SER A 102 -10.81 13.29 -5.07
CA SER A 102 -10.90 14.08 -3.82
C SER A 102 -11.53 13.32 -2.65
N GLU A 103 -12.48 12.43 -2.92
CA GLU A 103 -13.18 11.62 -1.89
C GLU A 103 -12.70 10.17 -1.85
N CYS A 104 -12.06 9.70 -2.92
CA CYS A 104 -11.71 8.30 -3.15
C CYS A 104 -10.25 8.23 -3.64
N SER A 105 -9.32 8.41 -2.71
CA SER A 105 -7.89 8.57 -2.92
C SER A 105 -7.08 7.29 -2.67
N VAL A 106 -7.72 6.13 -2.50
CA VAL A 106 -7.03 4.87 -2.22
C VAL A 106 -7.18 3.93 -3.39
N ILE A 107 -6.05 3.40 -3.89
CA ILE A 107 -6.05 2.35 -4.91
C ILE A 107 -5.88 1.01 -4.23
N LYS A 108 -6.82 0.11 -4.50
CA LYS A 108 -6.83 -1.26 -4.04
C LYS A 108 -6.49 -2.18 -5.21
N ILE A 109 -5.35 -2.85 -5.14
CA ILE A 109 -4.90 -3.81 -6.15
C ILE A 109 -4.92 -5.20 -5.57
N ARG A 110 -5.66 -6.13 -6.19
CA ARG A 110 -5.58 -7.55 -5.84
C ARG A 110 -4.56 -8.23 -6.73
N CYS A 111 -3.44 -8.65 -6.16
CA CYS A 111 -2.36 -9.23 -6.94
C CYS A 111 -1.56 -10.29 -6.18
N ARG A 112 -0.71 -11.00 -6.94
CA ARG A 112 0.31 -11.93 -6.44
C ARG A 112 1.54 -11.85 -7.32
N ALA A 113 2.70 -12.24 -6.79
CA ALA A 113 3.95 -12.22 -7.54
C ALA A 113 4.64 -13.60 -7.55
N GLU A 114 5.41 -13.85 -8.60
CA GLU A 114 6.32 -14.98 -8.76
C GLU A 114 7.71 -14.44 -9.17
N GLY A 115 8.78 -15.03 -8.66
CA GLY A 115 10.15 -14.60 -8.93
C GLY A 115 11.10 -15.02 -7.81
N GLU A 116 12.38 -14.65 -7.92
CA GLU A 116 13.37 -14.93 -6.86
C GLU A 116 13.20 -14.01 -5.64
N LYS A 117 12.73 -12.78 -5.87
CA LYS A 117 12.49 -11.76 -4.85
C LYS A 117 11.14 -11.10 -5.10
N PRO A 118 10.37 -10.72 -4.08
CA PRO A 118 9.11 -10.02 -4.26
C PRO A 118 9.34 -8.59 -4.75
N PRO A 119 8.56 -8.15 -5.75
CA PRO A 119 8.63 -6.80 -6.30
C PRO A 119 8.02 -5.78 -5.35
N THR A 120 8.53 -4.57 -5.40
CA THR A 120 7.86 -3.37 -4.89
C THR A 120 7.10 -2.72 -6.03
N VAL A 121 5.78 -2.62 -5.90
CA VAL A 121 4.92 -1.87 -6.81
C VAL A 121 4.81 -0.43 -6.31
N ILE A 122 4.92 0.54 -7.21
CA ILE A 122 4.71 1.97 -6.95
C ILE A 122 3.62 2.45 -7.92
N ILE A 123 2.69 3.26 -7.43
CA ILE A 123 1.65 3.86 -8.27
C ILE A 123 1.94 5.35 -8.43
N HIS A 124 1.84 5.84 -9.66
CA HIS A 124 1.81 7.26 -9.97
C HIS A 124 0.51 7.57 -10.70
N MET A 125 0.03 8.80 -10.54
CA MET A 125 -1.11 9.33 -11.27
C MET A 125 -0.77 10.68 -11.83
N LYS A 126 -1.25 10.96 -13.05
CA LYS A 126 -1.11 12.28 -13.64
C LYS A 126 -2.45 12.94 -13.83
N ASP A 127 -2.49 14.24 -13.58
CA ASP A 127 -3.64 15.06 -13.96
C ASP A 127 -3.66 15.37 -15.47
N ILE A 128 -4.72 16.02 -15.92
CA ILE A 128 -4.89 16.48 -17.30
C ILE A 128 -3.80 17.47 -17.76
N ASN A 129 -3.12 18.13 -16.82
CA ASN A 129 -2.01 19.04 -17.07
C ASN A 129 -0.65 18.31 -17.08
N GLN A 130 -0.65 16.98 -17.01
CA GLN A 130 0.53 16.11 -16.99
C GLN A 130 1.40 16.27 -15.74
N MET A 131 0.86 16.81 -14.63
CA MET A 131 1.55 16.82 -13.34
C MET A 131 1.45 15.46 -12.67
N ASP A 132 2.59 14.92 -12.24
CA ASP A 132 2.73 13.57 -11.69
C ASP A 132 2.77 13.58 -10.15
N ALA A 133 1.88 12.81 -9.50
CA ALA A 133 1.83 12.64 -8.05
C ALA A 133 2.99 11.77 -7.52
N ASN A 134 4.22 12.28 -7.64
CA ASN A 134 5.45 11.53 -7.41
C ASN A 134 6.25 11.93 -6.14
N ALA A 135 5.84 12.94 -5.39
CA ALA A 135 6.60 13.41 -4.23
C ALA A 135 6.70 12.37 -3.11
N ASP A 136 5.63 11.61 -2.90
CA ASP A 136 5.52 10.58 -1.86
C ASP A 136 4.76 9.35 -2.38
N SER A 137 5.08 8.92 -3.61
CA SER A 137 4.33 7.88 -4.33
C SER A 137 4.03 6.66 -3.43
N PRO A 138 2.75 6.32 -3.24
CA PRO A 138 2.38 5.11 -2.52
C PRO A 138 3.02 3.89 -3.18
N LYS A 139 3.59 3.03 -2.34
CA LYS A 139 4.27 1.82 -2.78
C LYS A 139 4.00 0.67 -1.82
N GLN A 140 3.91 -0.54 -2.37
CA GLN A 140 3.64 -1.77 -1.64
C GLN A 140 4.55 -2.87 -2.13
N ARG A 141 5.05 -3.70 -1.21
CA ARG A 141 5.83 -4.88 -1.57
C ARG A 141 4.91 -6.08 -1.69
N ILE A 142 4.89 -6.69 -2.88
CA ILE A 142 3.94 -7.75 -3.22
C ILE A 142 4.55 -9.09 -2.86
N HIS A 143 3.92 -9.83 -1.95
CA HIS A 143 4.38 -11.13 -1.50
C HIS A 143 4.46 -12.13 -2.66
N LEU A 144 5.48 -12.99 -2.61
CA LEU A 144 5.60 -14.12 -3.52
C LEU A 144 4.59 -15.20 -3.14
N GLY A 145 3.96 -15.82 -4.13
CA GLY A 145 3.07 -16.95 -3.89
C GLY A 145 1.99 -17.11 -4.95
N LYS A 146 1.16 -18.13 -4.71
CA LYS A 146 0.00 -18.44 -5.56
C LYS A 146 -1.27 -17.76 -5.09
N GLU A 147 -1.30 -17.29 -3.85
CA GLU A 147 -2.47 -16.63 -3.28
C GLU A 147 -2.50 -15.15 -3.64
N TYR A 148 -3.66 -14.69 -4.09
CA TYR A 148 -3.92 -13.28 -4.32
C TYR A 148 -4.21 -12.58 -2.99
N LYS A 149 -3.56 -11.45 -2.78
CA LYS A 149 -3.79 -10.56 -1.63
C LYS A 149 -4.20 -9.17 -2.13
N ASP A 150 -4.95 -8.46 -1.30
CA ASP A 150 -5.33 -7.08 -1.57
C ASP A 150 -4.25 -6.14 -0.99
N TYR A 151 -3.75 -5.22 -1.81
CA TYR A 151 -2.76 -4.20 -1.44
C TYR A 151 -3.37 -2.81 -1.63
N TYR A 152 -3.04 -1.89 -0.73
CA TYR A 152 -3.64 -0.56 -0.69
C TYR A 152 -2.59 0.52 -0.86
N PHE A 153 -2.86 1.47 -1.75
CA PHE A 153 -1.99 2.57 -2.14
C PHE A 153 -2.74 3.88 -1.87
N ASP A 154 -2.47 4.47 -0.70
CA ASP A 154 -3.20 5.63 -0.19
C ASP A 154 -2.56 6.94 -0.68
N PHE A 155 -3.27 7.72 -1.50
CA PHE A 155 -2.87 9.04 -1.99
C PHE A 155 -3.37 10.21 -1.13
N THR A 156 -3.97 9.96 0.04
CA THR A 156 -4.45 11.02 0.93
C THR A 156 -3.33 11.98 1.30
N GLY A 157 -3.47 13.25 0.89
CA GLY A 157 -2.46 14.29 1.11
C GLY A 157 -1.22 14.22 0.21
N LYS A 158 -1.20 13.35 -0.81
CA LYS A 158 -0.02 13.07 -1.66
C LYS A 158 -0.13 13.61 -3.09
N TRP A 159 -0.97 14.62 -3.31
CA TRP A 159 -1.23 15.24 -4.61
C TRP A 159 -0.20 16.32 -4.96
N ARG A 160 1.06 15.90 -5.04
CA ARG A 160 2.20 16.79 -5.30
C ARG A 160 3.24 16.12 -6.16
N GLN A 161 3.73 16.88 -7.13
CA GLN A 161 4.91 16.56 -7.91
C GLN A 161 6.14 17.13 -7.20
N SER A 162 7.21 16.33 -7.11
CA SER A 162 8.52 16.75 -6.61
C SER A 162 9.54 16.97 -7.72
N TRP A 163 9.38 16.26 -8.84
CA TRP A 163 10.26 16.33 -10.00
C TRP A 163 9.42 16.25 -11.30
N PRO A 164 9.78 16.96 -12.40
CA PRO A 164 10.94 17.84 -12.54
C PRO A 164 10.80 19.14 -11.75
N ASP A 165 9.56 19.59 -11.56
CA ASP A 165 9.24 20.80 -10.81
C ASP A 165 8.29 20.48 -9.67
N ASN A 166 8.44 21.23 -8.58
CA ASN A 166 7.55 21.15 -7.45
C ASN A 166 6.21 21.83 -7.76
N GLN A 167 5.18 21.05 -8.07
CA GLN A 167 3.85 21.53 -8.45
C GLN A 167 2.75 20.75 -7.74
N LYS A 168 1.58 21.39 -7.57
CA LYS A 168 0.38 20.69 -7.12
C LYS A 168 -0.15 19.85 -8.28
N VAL A 169 -0.57 18.62 -7.99
CA VAL A 169 -1.34 17.78 -8.92
C VAL A 169 -2.82 18.05 -8.67
N ASP A 170 -3.60 18.23 -9.72
CA ASP A 170 -5.05 18.39 -9.59
C ASP A 170 -5.75 17.04 -9.40
N GLU A 171 -6.04 16.71 -8.14
CA GLU A 171 -6.73 15.48 -7.75
C GLU A 171 -8.15 15.36 -8.33
N LYS A 172 -8.72 16.45 -8.88
CA LYS A 172 -10.07 16.43 -9.47
C LYS A 172 -10.08 16.03 -10.94
N MET A 173 -8.93 16.01 -11.59
CA MET A 173 -8.79 15.79 -13.04
C MET A 173 -7.68 14.79 -13.35
N ILE A 174 -7.66 13.65 -12.66
CA ILE A 174 -6.71 12.58 -12.94
C ILE A 174 -7.04 11.91 -14.27
N HIS A 175 -6.02 11.75 -15.12
CA HIS A 175 -6.12 11.20 -16.46
C HIS A 175 -5.25 9.95 -16.63
N ASP A 176 -4.03 9.91 -16.09
CA ASP A 176 -3.13 8.76 -16.29
C ASP A 176 -2.96 7.94 -15.02
N PHE A 177 -2.97 6.61 -15.16
CA PHE A 177 -2.67 5.67 -14.09
C PHE A 177 -1.45 4.82 -14.47
N LEU A 178 -0.38 4.94 -13.69
CA LEU A 178 0.92 4.33 -13.98
C LEU A 178 1.34 3.40 -12.83
N ILE A 179 1.82 2.20 -13.20
CA ILE A 179 2.38 1.22 -12.28
C ILE A 179 3.86 1.04 -12.60
N PHE A 180 4.71 1.23 -11.60
CA PHE A 180 6.14 0.94 -11.66
C PHE A 180 6.43 -0.30 -10.83
N ILE A 181 7.26 -1.20 -11.36
CA ILE A 181 7.79 -2.32 -10.59
C ILE A 181 9.26 -2.02 -10.30
N ASN A 182 9.60 -1.96 -9.01
CA ASN A 182 10.92 -1.60 -8.53
C ASN A 182 11.45 -0.25 -9.06
N GLY A 183 10.58 0.73 -9.33
CA GLY A 183 10.97 2.05 -9.83
C GLY A 183 12.07 2.70 -8.98
N GLY A 184 13.23 2.99 -9.59
CA GLY A 184 14.40 3.58 -8.92
C GLY A 184 15.12 2.63 -7.95
N MET A 185 14.77 1.34 -7.94
CA MET A 185 15.37 0.30 -7.10
C MET A 185 16.20 -0.67 -7.94
N ALA A 186 16.80 -1.67 -7.28
CA ALA A 186 17.49 -2.76 -7.96
C ALA A 186 16.55 -3.50 -8.92
N ASP A 187 17.10 -3.91 -10.06
CA ASP A 187 16.36 -4.60 -11.11
C ASP A 187 15.67 -5.86 -10.59
N TRP A 188 14.47 -6.08 -11.10
CA TRP A 188 13.63 -7.22 -10.79
C TRP A 188 13.30 -8.01 -12.05
N THR A 189 13.35 -9.34 -11.90
CA THR A 189 12.91 -10.29 -12.92
C THR A 189 11.89 -11.23 -12.29
N GLY A 190 10.72 -11.32 -12.89
CA GLY A 190 9.62 -12.12 -12.35
C GLY A 190 8.30 -11.87 -13.07
N THR A 191 7.22 -12.31 -12.45
CA THR A 191 5.85 -12.12 -12.95
C THR A 191 4.94 -11.58 -11.85
N LEU A 192 4.21 -10.51 -12.15
CA LEU A 192 3.14 -9.98 -11.33
C LEU A 192 1.80 -10.35 -11.99
N TYR A 193 0.86 -10.85 -11.20
CA TYR A 193 -0.50 -11.17 -11.65
C TYR A 193 -1.47 -10.24 -10.94
N ILE A 194 -2.28 -9.51 -11.68
CA ILE A 194 -3.26 -8.56 -11.16
C ILE A 194 -4.65 -9.05 -11.54
N ASP A 195 -5.49 -9.26 -10.53
CA ASP A 195 -6.87 -9.71 -10.66
C ASP A 195 -7.81 -8.52 -10.89
N TYR A 196 -7.66 -7.46 -10.07
CA TYR A 196 -8.39 -6.21 -10.28
C TYR A 196 -7.63 -5.00 -9.73
N ILE A 197 -8.05 -3.83 -10.19
CA ILE A 197 -7.68 -2.52 -9.66
C ILE A 197 -8.96 -1.77 -9.34
N LYS A 198 -9.10 -1.36 -8.08
CA LYS A 198 -10.24 -0.60 -7.57
C LYS A 198 -9.78 0.71 -6.94
N ILE A 199 -10.65 1.70 -6.98
CA ILE A 199 -10.51 2.99 -6.34
C ILE A 199 -11.56 3.04 -5.23
N VAL A 200 -11.07 3.18 -4.00
CA VAL A 200 -11.88 3.09 -2.79
C VAL A 200 -11.70 4.33 -1.93
N SER A 201 -12.62 4.53 -1.00
CA SER A 201 -12.48 5.60 -0.01
C SER A 201 -11.37 5.27 1.01
N PRO A 202 -10.74 6.28 1.64
CA PRO A 202 -9.81 6.06 2.75
C PRO A 202 -10.39 5.24 3.90
N ASP A 203 -11.71 5.25 4.09
CA ASP A 203 -12.38 4.49 5.14
C ASP A 203 -12.38 2.96 4.91
N GLU A 204 -12.13 2.53 3.67
CA GLU A 204 -11.99 1.11 3.31
C GLU A 204 -10.58 0.57 3.48
N LEU A 205 -9.60 1.41 3.87
CA LEU A 205 -8.30 0.91 4.28
C LEU A 205 -8.48 -0.13 5.39
N PRO A 206 -7.72 -1.25 5.36
CA PRO A 206 -7.76 -2.21 6.44
C PRO A 206 -7.44 -1.53 7.77
N LYS A 207 -8.48 -1.33 8.59
CA LYS A 207 -8.33 -0.81 9.94
C LYS A 207 -7.99 -1.98 10.83
N VAL A 208 -6.73 -2.10 11.22
CA VAL A 208 -6.40 -2.95 12.36
C VAL A 208 -6.80 -2.17 13.60
N VAL A 209 -8.04 -2.40 14.04
CA VAL A 209 -8.51 -1.84 15.31
C VAL A 209 -7.71 -2.58 16.39
N ALA A 210 -6.69 -1.93 16.96
CA ALA A 210 -5.96 -2.48 18.08
C ALA A 210 -6.79 -2.36 19.37
N SER A 211 -8.12 -2.50 19.32
CA SER A 211 -8.98 -2.43 20.51
C SER A 211 -8.60 -3.47 21.56
N GLU A 212 -8.02 -4.59 21.13
CA GLU A 212 -7.44 -5.61 22.00
C GLU A 212 -5.93 -5.79 21.80
N GLY A 213 -5.32 -5.01 20.90
CA GLY A 213 -3.97 -5.24 20.38
C GLY A 213 -3.95 -5.78 18.95
N GLY A 214 -2.76 -6.16 18.48
CA GLY A 214 -2.54 -6.75 17.16
C GLY A 214 -1.06 -7.00 16.88
N VAL A 215 -0.77 -8.07 16.15
CA VAL A 215 0.59 -8.39 15.70
C VAL A 215 1.01 -7.38 14.64
N VAL A 216 2.15 -6.72 14.87
CA VAL A 216 2.82 -5.87 13.89
C VAL A 216 3.66 -6.73 12.96
N ASP A 217 4.41 -7.67 13.53
CA ASP A 217 5.19 -8.66 12.81
C ASP A 217 5.50 -9.86 13.69
N ASP A 218 5.39 -11.06 13.14
CA ASP A 218 5.83 -12.33 13.72
C ASP A 218 6.95 -12.99 12.89
N PHE A 219 7.42 -12.28 11.85
CA PHE A 219 8.50 -12.68 10.95
C PHE A 219 8.31 -14.04 10.27
N GLN A 220 7.08 -14.56 10.20
CA GLN A 220 6.76 -15.73 9.38
C GLN A 220 6.90 -15.41 7.89
N ASP A 221 6.61 -14.17 7.51
CA ASP A 221 6.90 -13.63 6.18
C ASP A 221 8.37 -13.18 6.05
N GLU A 222 8.84 -13.00 4.83
CA GLU A 222 10.19 -12.49 4.56
C GLU A 222 10.36 -11.02 4.99
N LEU A 223 11.59 -10.58 5.32
CA LEU A 223 11.89 -9.23 5.87
C LEU A 223 11.82 -8.09 4.86
N TYR A 224 11.03 -8.28 3.82
CA TYR A 224 11.02 -7.46 2.65
C TYR A 224 10.33 -6.10 2.85
N SER A 225 9.37 -6.03 3.77
CA SER A 225 8.73 -4.78 4.21
C SER A 225 9.62 -3.95 5.12
N TRP A 226 10.74 -4.51 5.60
CA TRP A 226 11.69 -3.82 6.45
C TRP A 226 12.76 -3.10 5.65
N TRP A 227 13.14 -1.93 6.13
CA TRP A 227 14.17 -1.08 5.57
C TRP A 227 15.22 -0.75 6.63
N VAL A 228 16.43 -0.45 6.18
CA VAL A 228 17.52 0.09 6.99
C VAL A 228 17.94 1.45 6.45
N ALA A 229 18.39 2.35 7.32
CA ALA A 229 18.79 3.69 6.92
C ALA A 229 20.15 3.75 6.22
N ASN A 230 21.05 2.79 6.48
CA ASN A 230 22.39 2.74 5.90
C ASN A 230 23.04 1.35 6.05
N GLU A 231 24.25 1.19 5.50
CA GLU A 231 24.98 -0.09 5.48
C GLU A 231 25.51 -0.59 6.83
N LYS A 232 25.42 0.19 7.91
CA LYS A 232 25.83 -0.27 9.25
C LYS A 232 24.85 -1.26 9.87
N LEU A 233 23.65 -1.35 9.30
CA LEU A 233 22.58 -2.26 9.69
C LEU A 233 22.33 -3.23 8.54
N ASN A 234 22.39 -4.53 8.82
CA ASN A 234 22.07 -5.58 7.86
C ASN A 234 20.96 -6.49 8.43
N LEU A 235 19.82 -6.56 7.75
CA LEU A 235 18.70 -7.40 8.15
C LEU A 235 18.79 -8.76 7.46
N GLU A 236 18.67 -9.81 8.25
CA GLU A 236 18.67 -11.20 7.78
C GLU A 236 17.55 -11.97 8.48
N LYS A 237 16.84 -12.83 7.75
CA LYS A 237 15.87 -13.75 8.33
C LYS A 237 16.57 -15.03 8.80
N LYS A 238 16.30 -15.48 10.03
CA LYS A 238 16.81 -16.73 10.59
C LYS A 238 15.68 -17.58 11.16
N GLY A 239 15.06 -18.40 10.31
CA GLY A 239 13.76 -19.00 10.65
C GLY A 239 12.71 -17.90 10.75
N ASP A 240 11.82 -17.96 11.74
CA ASP A 240 10.78 -16.94 11.98
C ASP A 240 11.28 -15.81 12.89
N VAL A 241 12.55 -15.42 12.74
CA VAL A 241 13.21 -14.38 13.55
C VAL A 241 13.94 -13.42 12.63
N MET A 242 13.78 -12.12 12.89
CA MET A 242 14.62 -11.08 12.30
C MET A 242 15.94 -10.96 13.05
N SER A 243 17.06 -11.11 12.35
CA SER A 243 18.42 -10.82 12.82
C SER A 243 18.89 -9.49 12.24
N ILE A 244 19.35 -8.59 13.09
CA ILE A 244 19.93 -7.30 12.73
C ILE A 244 21.40 -7.34 13.09
N GLU A 245 22.28 -7.36 12.09
CA GLU A 245 23.72 -7.23 12.28
C GLU A 245 24.11 -5.75 12.28
N CYS A 246 24.75 -5.32 13.36
CA CYS A 246 25.13 -3.93 13.62
C CYS A 246 26.65 -3.79 13.53
N THR A 247 27.12 -2.76 12.81
CA THR A 247 28.54 -2.41 12.69
C THR A 247 28.78 -0.95 13.08
N GLY A 248 29.09 -0.69 14.35
CA GLY A 248 29.35 0.66 14.87
C GLY A 248 28.14 1.60 14.80
N VAL A 249 26.97 1.08 15.15
CA VAL A 249 25.68 1.80 15.13
C VAL A 249 25.44 2.55 16.46
N GLY A 250 24.90 3.77 16.42
CA GLY A 250 24.48 4.51 17.60
C GLY A 250 24.65 6.03 17.47
N PRO A 251 25.88 6.52 17.33
CA PRO A 251 26.16 7.96 17.29
C PRO A 251 25.40 8.72 16.20
N GLY A 252 25.09 8.05 15.09
CA GLY A 252 24.39 8.63 13.94
C GLY A 252 22.87 8.47 13.97
N TYR A 253 22.29 7.94 15.06
CA TYR A 253 20.86 7.62 15.14
C TYR A 253 20.43 6.68 14.01
N GLU A 254 21.24 5.67 13.69
CA GLU A 254 20.92 4.77 12.59
C GLU A 254 19.66 3.93 12.91
N THR A 255 18.76 3.87 11.93
CA THR A 255 17.43 3.26 12.09
C THR A 255 17.16 2.11 11.16
N PHE A 256 16.24 1.26 11.58
CA PHE A 256 15.52 0.34 10.71
C PHE A 256 14.02 0.41 11.04
N GLY A 257 13.16 -0.02 10.14
CA GLY A 257 11.72 0.05 10.37
C GLY A 257 10.92 -0.63 9.28
N ARG A 258 9.59 -0.59 9.40
CA ARG A 258 8.66 -0.97 8.33
C ARG A 258 7.44 -0.07 8.32
N ALA A 259 6.86 0.08 7.15
CA ALA A 259 5.48 0.50 7.03
C ALA A 259 4.56 -0.63 7.52
N ILE A 260 3.49 -0.27 8.20
CA ILE A 260 2.47 -1.17 8.74
C ILE A 260 1.11 -0.77 8.17
N ASN A 261 0.17 -1.73 8.19
CA ASN A 261 -1.24 -1.36 7.99
C ASN A 261 -1.63 -0.37 9.08
N GLN A 262 -2.47 0.60 8.72
CA GLN A 262 -2.87 1.63 9.66
C GLN A 262 -3.52 0.99 10.90
N MET A 263 -2.96 1.32 12.06
CA MET A 263 -3.38 0.79 13.35
C MET A 263 -3.86 1.93 14.26
N ASP A 264 -4.98 1.71 14.94
CA ASP A 264 -5.53 2.63 15.94
C ASP A 264 -5.03 2.24 17.34
N PHE A 265 -4.15 3.06 17.91
CA PHE A 265 -3.49 2.85 19.20
C PHE A 265 -4.29 3.44 20.37
N THR A 266 -5.46 4.07 20.15
CA THR A 266 -6.23 4.72 21.23
C THR A 266 -6.64 3.77 22.36
N LYS A 267 -6.70 2.46 22.10
CA LYS A 267 -7.12 1.42 23.05
C LYS A 267 -6.01 0.43 23.43
N ALA A 268 -4.95 0.33 22.63
CA ALA A 268 -3.77 -0.48 22.92
C ALA A 268 -2.52 0.36 22.64
N GLN A 269 -1.88 0.82 23.72
CA GLN A 269 -0.83 1.84 23.69
C GLN A 269 0.54 1.26 24.06
N ILE A 270 0.61 -0.04 24.35
CA ILE A 270 1.83 -0.72 24.76
C ILE A 270 2.28 -1.60 23.61
N VAL A 271 3.56 -1.53 23.26
CA VAL A 271 4.15 -2.43 22.26
C VAL A 271 5.10 -3.39 22.95
N ARG A 272 4.80 -4.67 22.80
CA ARG A 272 5.68 -5.76 23.19
C ARG A 272 6.62 -6.04 22.03
N VAL A 273 7.91 -5.97 22.32
CA VAL A 273 8.97 -6.45 21.42
C VAL A 273 9.65 -7.62 22.11
N LYS A 274 9.57 -8.81 21.51
CA LYS A 274 10.24 -10.00 22.00
C LYS A 274 11.60 -10.11 21.34
N ALA A 275 12.67 -9.82 22.09
CA ALA A 275 14.00 -9.66 21.54
C ALA A 275 15.12 -10.24 22.43
N ARG A 276 16.32 -10.37 21.86
CA ARG A 276 17.59 -10.66 22.55
C ARG A 276 18.75 -10.06 21.77
N ALA A 277 19.91 -9.91 22.41
CA ALA A 277 21.12 -9.44 21.76
C ALA A 277 22.28 -10.44 21.88
N GLU A 278 23.26 -10.30 20.98
CA GLU A 278 24.57 -10.98 21.01
C GLU A 278 25.67 -9.95 20.74
N GLY A 279 26.81 -10.05 21.43
CA GLY A 279 27.92 -9.10 21.28
C GLY A 279 27.76 -7.81 22.08
N GLY A 280 26.94 -7.83 23.14
CA GLY A 280 26.70 -6.71 24.05
C GLY A 280 25.23 -6.41 24.32
N THR A 281 24.97 -5.33 25.07
CA THR A 281 23.62 -4.93 25.52
C THR A 281 23.18 -3.59 24.93
N PRO A 282 22.67 -3.56 23.68
CA PRO A 282 22.30 -2.31 23.03
C PRO A 282 21.03 -1.72 23.65
N ASN A 283 20.95 -0.39 23.63
CA ASN A 283 19.73 0.37 23.82
C ASN A 283 18.95 0.38 22.51
N LEU A 284 17.72 -0.13 22.51
CA LEU A 284 16.81 -0.09 21.39
C LEU A 284 15.72 0.95 21.69
N ARG A 285 15.69 2.03 20.92
CA ARG A 285 14.60 3.00 20.95
C ARG A 285 13.57 2.64 19.90
N MET A 286 12.31 2.93 20.18
CA MET A 286 11.22 2.75 19.24
C MET A 286 10.38 4.03 19.14
N ASP A 287 10.03 4.41 17.92
CA ASP A 287 9.13 5.50 17.59
C ASP A 287 8.07 5.01 16.59
N TYR A 288 6.91 5.68 16.57
CA TYR A 288 5.85 5.49 15.57
C TYR A 288 5.67 6.73 14.73
N LYS A 289 5.29 6.54 13.47
CA LYS A 289 4.81 7.62 12.59
C LYS A 289 3.32 7.48 12.32
N ASP A 290 2.58 8.56 12.47
CA ASP A 290 1.14 8.60 12.15
C ASP A 290 0.87 8.81 10.65
N LYS A 291 -0.40 8.74 10.27
CA LYS A 291 -0.89 8.96 8.91
C LYS A 291 -0.47 10.31 8.33
N ASN A 292 -0.33 11.33 9.18
CA ASN A 292 0.10 12.69 8.80
C ASN A 292 1.62 12.82 8.65
N GLY A 293 2.39 11.80 9.03
CA GLY A 293 3.84 11.80 8.95
C GLY A 293 4.54 12.28 10.22
N HIS A 294 3.82 12.55 11.31
CA HIS A 294 4.38 12.98 12.59
C HIS A 294 4.88 11.77 13.40
N THR A 295 5.99 11.95 14.12
CA THR A 295 6.71 10.87 14.83
C THR A 295 6.68 11.05 16.36
N THR A 296 6.50 9.97 17.13
CA THR A 296 6.46 9.98 18.61
C THR A 296 7.84 10.19 19.26
N ASN A 297 8.50 11.30 18.96
CA ASN A 297 9.90 11.54 19.36
C ASN A 297 10.12 12.51 20.52
N GLU A 298 9.06 13.14 21.07
CA GLU A 298 9.21 14.02 22.25
C GLU A 298 9.65 13.24 23.49
N PHE A 299 9.04 12.07 23.72
CA PHE A 299 9.29 11.21 24.88
C PHE A 299 9.88 9.86 24.43
N PRO A 300 11.17 9.81 24.05
CA PRO A 300 11.77 8.62 23.48
C PRO A 300 11.68 7.43 24.44
N LEU A 301 11.16 6.31 23.94
CA LEU A 301 11.07 5.05 24.69
C LEU A 301 12.25 4.17 24.31
N ILE A 302 13.13 3.92 25.28
CA ILE A 302 14.39 3.19 25.08
C ILE A 302 14.42 1.98 26.02
N MET A 303 14.69 0.81 25.47
CA MET A 303 14.83 -0.44 26.19
C MET A 303 16.25 -0.97 26.05
N LYS A 304 16.87 -1.38 27.16
CA LYS A 304 18.16 -2.05 27.11
C LYS A 304 17.95 -3.53 26.81
N ILE A 305 18.30 -3.96 25.60
CA ILE A 305 18.17 -5.35 25.17
C ILE A 305 19.31 -6.15 25.80
N GLU A 306 18.94 -7.16 26.57
CA GLU A 306 19.89 -8.03 27.25
C GLU A 306 20.60 -8.98 26.27
N GLU A 307 21.87 -9.24 26.56
CA GLU A 307 22.64 -10.26 25.89
C GLU A 307 22.29 -11.61 26.50
N SER A 308 21.55 -12.42 25.74
CA SER A 308 21.06 -13.72 26.22
C SER A 308 20.84 -14.70 25.06
N GLY A 309 20.90 -15.99 25.40
CA GLY A 309 20.46 -17.06 24.50
C GLY A 309 18.94 -17.19 24.39
N GLU A 310 18.20 -16.57 25.32
CA GLU A 310 16.73 -16.61 25.39
C GLU A 310 16.12 -15.26 25.01
N PHE A 311 14.94 -15.27 24.42
CA PHE A 311 14.16 -14.07 24.12
C PHE A 311 13.47 -13.52 25.36
N LYS A 312 13.45 -12.19 25.50
CA LYS A 312 12.76 -11.46 26.55
C LYS A 312 11.76 -10.47 25.97
N ASN A 313 10.73 -10.15 26.75
CA ASN A 313 9.72 -9.15 26.37
C ASN A 313 10.14 -7.76 26.86
N TYR A 314 10.14 -6.79 25.96
CA TYR A 314 10.37 -5.37 26.25
C TYR A 314 9.11 -4.58 25.90
N TYR A 315 8.68 -3.67 26.77
CA TYR A 315 7.35 -3.05 26.69
C TYR A 315 7.41 -1.53 26.54
N TYR A 316 7.19 -1.05 25.32
CA TYR A 316 7.18 0.37 24.97
C TYR A 316 5.77 0.95 25.20
N ASN A 317 5.56 1.64 26.32
CA ASN A 317 4.27 2.24 26.65
C ASN A 317 4.15 3.69 26.16
N TYR A 318 3.33 3.91 25.14
CA TYR A 318 3.05 5.22 24.52
C TYR A 318 1.89 5.99 25.17
N SER A 319 1.33 5.51 26.28
CA SER A 319 0.26 6.22 26.97
C SER A 319 0.67 7.64 27.33
N GLY A 320 -0.04 8.62 26.74
CA GLY A 320 0.24 10.05 26.89
C GLY A 320 1.50 10.57 26.17
N LYS A 321 2.06 9.83 25.21
CA LYS A 321 3.34 10.16 24.53
C LYS A 321 3.18 10.37 23.02
N TYR A 322 2.04 10.92 22.61
CA TYR A 322 1.69 11.16 21.21
C TYR A 322 2.07 12.56 20.76
N SER A 323 3.37 12.84 20.76
CA SER A 323 3.89 14.16 20.43
C SER A 323 5.28 14.12 19.80
N GLN A 324 5.53 15.13 18.98
CA GLN A 324 6.75 15.32 18.19
C GLN A 324 7.39 16.65 18.58
N THR A 325 8.72 16.70 18.66
CA THR A 325 9.51 17.94 18.80
C THR A 325 10.44 18.22 17.61
N TYR A 326 10.77 17.20 16.82
CA TYR A 326 11.60 17.33 15.61
C TYR A 326 10.92 16.65 14.40
N PRO A 327 10.95 17.24 13.19
CA PRO A 327 11.61 18.51 12.83
C PRO A 327 10.91 19.76 13.39
N ASP A 328 9.69 19.61 13.87
CA ASP A 328 8.84 20.64 14.43
C ASP A 328 7.91 20.08 15.51
N VAL A 329 7.29 20.99 16.27
CA VAL A 329 6.37 20.63 17.35
C VAL A 329 5.01 20.27 16.76
N GLN A 330 4.63 19.01 16.86
CA GLN A 330 3.37 18.48 16.33
C GLN A 330 2.71 17.52 17.33
N THR A 331 1.39 17.41 17.24
CA THR A 331 0.65 16.31 17.89
C THR A 331 0.64 15.11 16.96
N VAL A 332 0.92 13.93 17.50
CA VAL A 332 0.83 12.67 16.76
C VAL A 332 -0.58 12.11 16.91
N ASP A 333 -1.21 11.69 15.81
CA ASP A 333 -2.56 11.12 15.81
C ASP A 333 -2.51 9.60 16.09
N PRO A 334 -2.91 9.13 17.30
CA PRO A 334 -2.88 7.72 17.63
C PRO A 334 -3.92 6.87 16.88
N THR A 335 -4.89 7.48 16.18
CA THR A 335 -5.93 6.75 15.44
C THR A 335 -5.42 6.16 14.12
N GLY A 336 -4.18 6.47 13.73
CA GLY A 336 -3.64 6.01 12.46
C GLY A 336 -2.13 5.93 12.41
N MET A 337 -1.53 5.03 13.19
CA MET A 337 -0.10 4.74 13.07
C MET A 337 0.19 3.93 11.81
N LYS A 338 1.18 4.34 11.01
CA LYS A 338 1.53 3.74 9.71
C LYS A 338 2.98 3.26 9.59
N ASP A 339 3.90 3.70 10.45
CA ASP A 339 5.29 3.22 10.45
C ASP A 339 5.75 2.88 11.86
N VAL A 340 6.51 1.79 11.99
CA VAL A 340 7.33 1.50 13.18
C VAL A 340 8.79 1.73 12.86
N ILE A 341 9.50 2.47 13.73
CA ILE A 341 10.90 2.87 13.53
C ILE A 341 11.69 2.52 14.78
N PHE A 342 12.79 1.80 14.62
CA PHE A 342 13.73 1.45 15.67
C PHE A 342 15.05 2.18 15.48
N PHE A 343 15.64 2.65 16.58
CA PHE A 343 17.00 3.21 16.62
C PHE A 343 17.85 2.35 17.54
N VAL A 344 19.03 1.96 17.08
CA VAL A 344 19.99 1.21 17.89
C VAL A 344 21.01 2.19 18.47
N ASN A 345 21.17 2.21 19.79
CA ASN A 345 22.04 3.11 20.55
C ASN A 345 21.95 4.60 20.15
N PRO A 346 20.76 5.19 19.95
CA PRO A 346 20.64 6.55 19.41
C PRO A 346 21.41 7.59 20.24
N GLY A 347 22.41 8.22 19.62
CA GLY A 347 23.27 9.24 20.25
C GLY A 347 24.23 8.70 21.32
N GLY A 348 24.31 7.38 21.50
CA GLY A 348 25.18 6.70 22.45
C GLY A 348 26.45 6.15 21.82
N GLU A 349 27.16 5.32 22.58
CA GLU A 349 28.36 4.61 22.12
C GLU A 349 28.05 3.65 20.96
N PRO A 350 28.97 3.47 20.00
CA PRO A 350 28.77 2.57 18.88
C PRO A 350 28.63 1.12 19.33
N PHE A 351 27.59 0.45 18.84
CA PHE A 351 27.34 -0.97 19.05
C PHE A 351 27.75 -1.78 17.81
N THR A 352 28.50 -2.85 18.04
CA THR A 352 28.81 -3.88 17.05
C THR A 352 28.40 -5.23 17.62
N GLY A 353 27.48 -5.92 16.97
CA GLY A 353 26.84 -7.12 17.49
C GLY A 353 25.59 -7.48 16.71
N LYS A 354 24.72 -8.31 17.28
CA LYS A 354 23.44 -8.68 16.67
C LYS A 354 22.28 -8.44 17.62
N ILE A 355 21.16 -7.99 17.07
CA ILE A 355 19.86 -7.96 17.75
C ILE A 355 18.97 -8.98 17.04
N PHE A 356 18.22 -9.77 17.79
CA PHE A 356 17.24 -10.69 17.26
C PHE A 356 15.86 -10.27 17.76
N ILE A 357 14.89 -10.21 16.86
CA ILE A 357 13.50 -9.90 17.18
C ILE A 357 12.63 -11.05 16.66
N ASP A 358 11.88 -11.65 17.58
CA ASP A 358 10.98 -12.79 17.34
C ASP A 358 9.56 -12.33 17.06
N GLU A 359 9.12 -11.25 17.70
CA GLU A 359 7.75 -10.76 17.55
C GLU A 359 7.63 -9.30 17.96
N ILE A 360 6.75 -8.58 17.29
CA ILE A 360 6.32 -7.23 17.64
C ILE A 360 4.79 -7.22 17.68
N GLU A 361 4.22 -6.85 18.83
CA GLU A 361 2.78 -6.85 19.05
C GLU A 361 2.36 -5.59 19.80
N VAL A 362 1.31 -4.92 19.32
CA VAL A 362 0.60 -3.90 20.09
C VAL A 362 -0.36 -4.61 21.04
N ILE A 363 -0.36 -4.26 22.33
CA ILE A 363 -1.17 -4.91 23.36
C ILE A 363 -1.91 -3.90 24.23
N SER A 364 -3.06 -4.32 24.76
CA SER A 364 -3.82 -3.53 25.74
C SER A 364 -3.15 -3.52 27.12
N ASP A 365 -3.50 -2.53 27.95
CA ASP A 365 -3.05 -2.47 29.36
C ASP A 365 -3.42 -3.72 30.14
N LYS A 366 -4.61 -4.28 29.87
CA LYS A 366 -5.06 -5.55 30.47
C LYS A 366 -4.11 -6.69 30.12
N LYS A 367 -3.77 -6.84 28.84
CA LYS A 367 -2.85 -7.89 28.38
C LYS A 367 -1.44 -7.69 28.96
N TYR A 368 -0.98 -6.45 29.03
CA TYR A 368 0.29 -6.12 29.68
C TYR A 368 0.31 -6.54 31.15
N GLN A 369 -0.76 -6.23 31.91
CA GLN A 369 -0.90 -6.68 33.30
C GLN A 369 -0.88 -8.21 33.38
N GLU A 370 -1.64 -8.93 32.55
CA GLU A 370 -1.62 -10.41 32.52
C GLU A 370 -0.22 -10.99 32.28
N LEU A 371 0.55 -10.38 31.37
CA LEU A 371 1.90 -10.85 31.01
C LEU A 371 2.97 -10.52 32.06
N THR A 372 2.77 -9.49 32.88
CA THR A 372 3.75 -9.01 33.86
C THR A 372 3.42 -9.36 35.30
N SER A 373 2.16 -9.63 35.63
CA SER A 373 1.73 -10.00 37.00
C SER A 373 2.11 -11.43 37.39
N GLY A 374 2.54 -12.25 36.42
CA GLY A 374 2.97 -13.63 36.62
C GLY A 374 4.49 -13.83 36.60
N GLN A 375 5.26 -12.74 36.52
CA GLN A 375 6.72 -12.72 36.67
C GLN A 375 7.08 -12.21 38.07
#